data_AF-A0A401L1Y6-F1
#
_entry.id   AF-A0A401L1Y6-F1
#
_cell.length_a   1.000
_cell.length_b   1.000
_cell.length_c   1.000
_cell.angle_alpha   90.00
_cell.angle_beta   90.00
_cell.angle_gamma   90.00
#
_symmetry.space_group_name_H-M   'P 1'
#
loop_
_entity.id
_entity.type
_entity.pdbx_description
1 polymer ?
#
loop_
_entity_poly.entity_id
_entity_poly.type
_entity_poly.pdbx_seq_one_letter_code
_entity_poly.pdbx_strand_id
1 'polypeptide(L)'
;MKASWRPCWENEGRTPTFATPQFARNLHNPFGKDKYLWGNVPAIDILNLEHNEGNNRSENVALLFAASGDLRNVVKTVSQLPETFAERLHVTLNDREFHVVARNAILLLFSLTALEEVTAKNPSNRNSAVSLIHLWYSASLTSDIISALVSRVKPLFVDVCDKISAKAPGAIVEKTWFFSLGRSLSLALKKEDWFRLEALCDVRSDLTWQKALDIRTAITLAPDRRDFRDRWYFKDVTPSVRVSKQKFREDGPLLPFGHTRFGFDIPNPTFYLPPYDWPMNDQASPLDGWPILEVVQVPLQAKEDLYGKLYVYLEGIFGKFLDRLATVRVDFELLHMDAVKLPEILKMQKYARIEVSNITDAGYLGTRETLRLLSPLLQPPHENPHATIISTYLNAIMEMVNQGDEKDRIPDIDLLMKCLPDIDLLSLLEPVSADSLKFWDARTIVLDRQKFFERYIKLRRFDRISADLHVAMKDVNTVVEAWPTKPTLQSDQREAQNEFKVLLGSHHTCVERFLEWRRTK
;
A
#
# COMPACT_ATOMS: atom_id res chain seq x y z
N MET A 1 17.48 13.86 -17.27
CA MET A 1 17.58 13.03 -18.50
C MET A 1 17.01 13.80 -19.69
N LYS A 2 17.43 13.52 -20.92
CA LYS A 2 16.87 14.16 -22.14
C LYS A 2 15.58 13.43 -22.58
N ALA A 3 14.73 14.09 -23.38
CA ALA A 3 13.57 13.43 -24.01
C ALA A 3 13.99 12.27 -24.92
N SER A 4 15.13 12.40 -25.61
CA SER A 4 15.76 11.36 -26.44
C SER A 4 16.54 10.30 -25.65
N TRP A 5 16.39 10.25 -24.32
CA TRP A 5 17.11 9.26 -23.51
C TRP A 5 16.61 7.85 -23.83
N ARG A 6 17.56 6.95 -24.11
CA ARG A 6 17.35 5.52 -24.29
C ARG A 6 18.08 4.74 -23.19
N PRO A 7 17.57 3.57 -22.78
CA PRO A 7 18.27 2.69 -21.85
C PRO A 7 19.71 2.38 -22.22
N CYS A 8 20.55 2.11 -21.22
CA CYS A 8 21.98 1.89 -21.45
C CYS A 8 22.26 0.66 -22.31
N TRP A 9 21.52 -0.45 -22.16
CA TRP A 9 21.74 -1.64 -22.96
C TRP A 9 21.51 -1.42 -24.46
N GLU A 10 20.58 -0.52 -24.81
CA GLU A 10 20.27 -0.17 -26.19
C GLU A 10 21.35 0.72 -26.79
N ASN A 11 21.79 1.76 -26.07
CA ASN A 11 22.91 2.60 -26.53
C ASN A 11 24.22 1.83 -26.67
N GLU A 12 24.45 0.83 -25.80
CA GLU A 12 25.64 -0.01 -25.78
C GLU A 12 25.54 -1.20 -26.76
N GLY A 13 24.40 -1.42 -27.41
CA GLY A 13 24.19 -2.53 -28.35
C GLY A 13 24.30 -3.91 -27.71
N ARG A 14 23.95 -4.05 -26.43
CA ARG A 14 24.10 -5.29 -25.66
C ARG A 14 22.77 -5.92 -25.27
N THR A 15 22.82 -7.23 -25.01
CA THR A 15 21.70 -7.94 -24.38
C THR A 15 21.49 -7.44 -22.96
N PRO A 16 20.25 -7.06 -22.56
CA PRO A 16 19.98 -6.65 -21.20
C PRO A 16 20.09 -7.81 -20.21
N THR A 17 20.48 -7.52 -18.97
CA THR A 17 20.70 -8.49 -17.89
C THR A 17 19.49 -9.40 -17.66
N PHE A 18 18.27 -8.85 -17.73
CA PHE A 18 17.03 -9.62 -17.56
C PHE A 18 16.76 -10.63 -18.68
N ALA A 19 17.35 -10.47 -19.86
CA ALA A 19 17.22 -11.41 -20.97
C ALA A 19 18.31 -12.49 -20.97
N THR A 20 19.27 -12.43 -20.05
CA THR A 20 20.30 -13.46 -19.94
C THR A 20 19.73 -14.76 -19.34
N PRO A 21 20.25 -15.95 -19.70
CA PRO A 21 19.75 -17.23 -19.21
C PRO A 21 19.72 -17.38 -17.68
N GLN A 22 20.60 -16.67 -16.96
CA GLN A 22 20.66 -16.69 -15.51
C GLN A 22 19.42 -16.03 -14.88
N PHE A 23 19.01 -14.88 -15.40
CA PHE A 23 17.91 -14.09 -14.86
C PHE A 23 16.55 -14.40 -15.51
N ALA A 24 16.54 -14.84 -16.77
CA ALA A 24 15.33 -15.18 -17.51
C ALA A 24 14.59 -16.41 -16.96
N ARG A 25 15.25 -17.24 -16.15
CA ARG A 25 14.64 -18.43 -15.50
C ARG A 25 13.65 -18.07 -14.40
N ASN A 26 13.75 -16.88 -13.81
CA ASN A 26 12.84 -16.41 -12.79
C ASN A 26 11.92 -15.32 -13.36
N LEU A 27 10.68 -15.70 -13.69
CA LEU A 27 9.67 -14.81 -14.28
C LEU A 27 9.37 -13.57 -13.41
N HIS A 28 9.45 -13.70 -12.08
CA HIS A 28 9.19 -12.59 -11.15
C HIS A 28 10.46 -11.79 -10.82
N ASN A 29 11.63 -12.43 -10.97
CA ASN A 29 12.96 -11.86 -10.74
C ASN A 29 13.06 -10.91 -9.52
N PRO A 30 12.62 -11.36 -8.33
CA PRO A 30 12.66 -10.56 -7.12
C PRO A 30 14.11 -10.23 -6.76
N PHE A 31 14.36 -9.00 -6.33
CA PHE A 31 15.67 -8.57 -5.83
C PHE A 31 15.50 -7.73 -4.57
N GLY A 32 16.31 -8.01 -3.55
CA GLY A 32 16.11 -7.49 -2.20
C GLY A 32 15.23 -8.42 -1.36
N LYS A 33 14.60 -7.87 -0.33
CA LYS A 33 13.74 -8.61 0.60
C LYS A 33 12.27 -8.48 0.19
N ASP A 34 11.42 -9.32 0.76
CA ASP A 34 10.03 -9.53 0.35
C ASP A 34 9.01 -8.97 1.37
N LYS A 35 9.41 -8.04 2.25
CA LYS A 35 8.46 -7.38 3.13
C LYS A 35 7.72 -6.27 2.39
N TYR A 36 6.41 -6.19 2.61
CA TYR A 36 5.53 -5.17 2.04
C TYR A 36 5.19 -4.12 3.11
N LEU A 37 6.13 -3.20 3.38
CA LEU A 37 5.93 -2.14 4.39
C LEU A 37 5.21 -0.90 3.83
N TRP A 38 5.07 -0.84 2.51
CA TRP A 38 4.24 0.12 1.78
C TRP A 38 3.21 -0.66 0.97
N GLY A 39 1.99 -0.15 0.91
CA GLY A 39 0.93 -0.74 0.11
C GLY A 39 1.27 -0.80 -1.38
N ASN A 40 0.71 -1.80 -2.06
CA ASN A 40 0.94 -2.08 -3.48
C ASN A 40 -0.33 -1.92 -4.34
N VAL A 41 -1.39 -1.39 -3.76
CA VAL A 41 -2.61 -0.95 -4.47
C VAL A 41 -3.06 0.40 -3.92
N PRO A 42 -3.86 1.18 -4.68
CA PRO A 42 -4.36 2.47 -4.22
C PRO A 42 -5.17 2.38 -2.92
N ALA A 43 -4.94 3.31 -1.99
CA ALA A 43 -5.71 3.44 -0.76
C ALA A 43 -7.19 3.64 -1.03
N ILE A 44 -8.03 2.88 -0.33
CA ILE A 44 -9.49 2.96 -0.43
C ILE A 44 -10.11 3.36 0.90
N ASP A 45 -11.20 4.11 0.84
CA ASP A 45 -12.11 4.26 1.98
C ASP A 45 -13.06 3.05 1.99
N ILE A 46 -12.90 2.19 2.98
CA ILE A 46 -13.68 0.95 3.07
C ILE A 46 -15.09 1.17 3.60
N LEU A 47 -15.39 2.37 4.12
CA LEU A 47 -16.74 2.75 4.51
C LEU A 47 -17.49 3.38 3.34
N ASN A 48 -16.87 4.38 2.72
CA ASN A 48 -17.46 5.24 1.71
C ASN A 48 -18.83 5.78 2.15
N LEU A 49 -18.91 6.29 3.39
CA LEU A 49 -20.19 6.59 4.04
C LEU A 49 -21.06 7.51 3.18
N GLU A 50 -20.50 8.64 2.73
CA GLU A 50 -21.24 9.66 1.98
C GLU A 50 -21.94 9.11 0.74
N HIS A 51 -21.27 8.23 -0.04
CA HIS A 51 -21.80 7.71 -1.30
C HIS A 51 -22.53 6.36 -1.17
N ASN A 52 -22.40 5.66 -0.03
CA ASN A 52 -22.95 4.31 0.14
C ASN A 52 -24.07 4.22 1.20
N GLU A 53 -23.91 4.91 2.33
CA GLU A 53 -24.85 4.83 3.47
C GLU A 53 -25.44 6.20 3.87
N GLY A 54 -24.90 7.29 3.33
CA GLY A 54 -25.21 8.67 3.70
C GLY A 54 -24.50 9.15 4.98
N ASN A 55 -24.70 10.42 5.29
CA ASN A 55 -23.98 11.12 6.37
C ASN A 55 -24.63 11.00 7.76
N ASN A 56 -25.76 10.30 7.87
CA ASN A 56 -26.63 10.27 9.05
C ASN A 56 -26.57 8.93 9.83
N ARG A 57 -25.46 8.18 9.71
CA ARG A 57 -25.29 6.95 10.49
C ARG A 57 -25.17 7.28 11.98
N SER A 58 -26.06 6.70 12.78
CA SER A 58 -26.18 6.90 14.24
C SER A 58 -25.76 5.66 15.06
N GLU A 59 -25.06 4.73 14.42
CA GLU A 59 -24.57 3.51 15.05
C GLU A 59 -23.04 3.47 15.08
N ASN A 60 -22.51 2.81 16.11
CA ASN A 60 -21.10 2.45 16.16
C ASN A 60 -20.72 1.57 14.97
N VAL A 61 -19.52 1.80 14.45
CA VAL A 61 -19.02 1.12 13.25
C VAL A 61 -17.82 0.29 13.63
N ALA A 62 -17.80 -0.98 13.25
CA ALA A 62 -16.64 -1.85 13.40
C ALA A 62 -16.07 -2.24 12.03
N LEU A 63 -14.76 -2.02 11.88
CA LEU A 63 -13.96 -2.33 10.70
C LEU A 63 -12.92 -3.40 11.03
N LEU A 64 -12.75 -4.36 10.14
CA LEU A 64 -11.68 -5.35 10.21
C LEU A 64 -10.79 -5.24 8.97
N PHE A 65 -9.51 -5.01 9.19
CA PHE A 65 -8.46 -5.16 8.18
C PHE A 65 -7.76 -6.50 8.46
N ALA A 66 -8.25 -7.58 7.86
CA ALA A 66 -7.87 -8.95 8.21
C ALA A 66 -6.44 -9.32 7.80
N ALA A 67 -5.92 -8.65 6.77
CA ALA A 67 -4.55 -8.74 6.29
C ALA A 67 -4.11 -7.33 5.86
N SER A 68 -3.96 -6.45 6.86
CA SER A 68 -3.98 -5.01 6.65
C SER A 68 -2.88 -4.50 5.71
N GLY A 69 -1.69 -5.12 5.73
CA GLY A 69 -0.51 -4.44 5.24
C GLY A 69 -0.30 -3.14 6.01
N ASP A 70 0.06 -2.05 5.32
CA ASP A 70 0.23 -0.73 5.94
C ASP A 70 -1.11 -0.04 6.31
N LEU A 71 -1.01 1.16 6.90
CA LEU A 71 -2.17 1.92 7.37
C LEU A 71 -2.92 2.70 6.27
N ARG A 72 -2.58 2.58 4.98
CA ARG A 72 -3.09 3.50 3.93
C ARG A 72 -4.62 3.51 3.85
N ASN A 73 -5.25 2.33 3.96
CA ASN A 73 -6.72 2.22 3.92
C ASN A 73 -7.35 2.76 5.20
N VAL A 74 -6.72 2.57 6.36
CA VAL A 74 -7.18 3.13 7.64
C VAL A 74 -7.15 4.65 7.59
N VAL A 75 -6.02 5.21 7.13
CA VAL A 75 -5.83 6.65 7.01
C VAL A 75 -6.82 7.24 6.01
N LYS A 76 -6.99 6.64 4.83
CA LYS A 76 -7.96 7.08 3.82
C LYS A 76 -9.38 7.05 4.39
N THR A 77 -9.80 5.93 4.98
CA THR A 77 -11.13 5.75 5.61
C THR A 77 -11.39 6.81 6.69
N VAL A 78 -10.49 6.98 7.65
CA VAL A 78 -10.67 7.95 8.74
C VAL A 78 -10.63 9.39 8.22
N SER A 79 -9.78 9.71 7.24
CA SER A 79 -9.71 11.04 6.63
C SER A 79 -10.96 11.44 5.82
N GLN A 80 -11.77 10.47 5.42
CA GLN A 80 -12.99 10.66 4.63
C GLN A 80 -14.27 10.49 5.45
N LEU A 81 -14.16 10.28 6.77
CA LEU A 81 -15.33 10.31 7.64
C LEU A 81 -16.00 11.69 7.58
N PRO A 82 -17.33 11.75 7.32
CA PRO A 82 -18.07 12.99 7.35
C PRO A 82 -17.91 13.70 8.69
N GLU A 83 -17.94 15.04 8.69
CA GLU A 83 -17.86 15.85 9.91
C GLU A 83 -19.00 15.52 10.89
N THR A 84 -20.15 15.11 10.36
CA THR A 84 -21.35 14.69 11.11
C THR A 84 -21.20 13.35 11.81
N PHE A 85 -20.14 12.57 11.53
CA PHE A 85 -19.92 11.29 12.20
C PHE A 85 -19.54 11.51 13.67
N ALA A 86 -20.48 11.19 14.57
CA ALA A 86 -20.33 11.36 16.02
C ALA A 86 -20.17 10.03 16.79
N GLU A 87 -20.34 8.91 16.09
CA GLU A 87 -20.35 7.58 16.69
C GLU A 87 -18.96 7.01 16.93
N ARG A 88 -18.90 5.85 17.60
CA ARG A 88 -17.64 5.19 17.90
C ARG A 88 -17.19 4.35 16.71
N LEU A 89 -15.94 4.51 16.32
CA LEU A 89 -15.27 3.69 15.30
C LEU A 89 -14.38 2.66 15.98
N HIS A 90 -14.64 1.38 15.77
CA HIS A 90 -13.76 0.28 16.16
C HIS A 90 -12.98 -0.21 14.95
N VAL A 91 -11.66 -0.20 15.02
CA VAL A 91 -10.77 -0.62 13.93
C VAL A 91 -9.88 -1.74 14.41
N THR A 92 -10.14 -2.96 13.96
CA THR A 92 -9.27 -4.11 14.18
C THR A 92 -8.33 -4.25 12.98
N LEU A 93 -7.02 -4.25 13.21
CA LEU A 93 -5.99 -4.51 12.21
C LEU A 93 -5.27 -5.81 12.53
N ASN A 94 -5.08 -6.67 11.53
CA ASN A 94 -4.30 -7.88 11.67
C ASN A 94 -3.28 -8.01 10.54
N ASP A 95 -2.06 -8.40 10.90
CA ASP A 95 -1.08 -8.89 9.93
C ASP A 95 -0.25 -10.03 10.55
N ARG A 96 0.20 -10.95 9.71
CA ARG A 96 1.07 -12.06 10.12
C ARG A 96 2.53 -11.64 10.23
N GLU A 97 2.94 -10.56 9.57
CA GLU A 97 4.30 -10.05 9.60
C GLU A 97 4.46 -9.05 10.75
N PHE A 98 5.23 -9.43 11.76
CA PHE A 98 5.56 -8.59 12.90
C PHE A 98 5.97 -7.16 12.50
N HIS A 99 6.81 -7.01 11.47
CA HIS A 99 7.32 -5.69 11.12
C HIS A 99 6.23 -4.75 10.60
N VAL A 100 5.20 -5.29 9.96
CA VAL A 100 4.01 -4.53 9.53
C VAL A 100 3.20 -4.10 10.75
N VAL A 101 2.89 -5.04 11.66
CA VAL A 101 2.14 -4.75 12.90
C VAL A 101 2.86 -3.71 13.75
N ALA A 102 4.17 -3.87 13.93
CA ALA A 102 5.01 -2.97 14.71
C ALA A 102 5.01 -1.54 14.15
N ARG A 103 5.18 -1.41 12.83
CA ARG A 103 5.14 -0.09 12.16
C ARG A 103 3.76 0.54 12.24
N ASN A 104 2.69 -0.22 12.03
CA ASN A 104 1.33 0.27 12.19
C ASN A 104 1.07 0.76 13.63
N ALA A 105 1.53 0.02 14.64
CA ALA A 105 1.45 0.43 16.04
C ALA A 105 2.21 1.74 16.30
N ILE A 106 3.45 1.85 15.81
CA ILE A 106 4.29 3.06 15.97
C ILE A 106 3.62 4.28 15.31
N LEU A 107 3.13 4.15 14.06
CA LEU A 107 2.50 5.25 13.33
C LEU A 107 1.20 5.72 14.00
N LEU A 108 0.37 4.80 14.50
CA LEU A 108 -0.86 5.12 15.22
C LEU A 108 -0.56 5.77 16.58
N LEU A 109 0.38 5.22 17.37
CA LEU A 109 0.78 5.80 18.65
C LEU A 109 1.45 7.17 18.47
N PHE A 110 2.27 7.35 17.43
CA PHE A 110 2.85 8.65 17.09
C PHE A 110 1.78 9.68 16.76
N SER A 111 0.71 9.27 16.06
CA SER A 111 -0.42 10.13 15.74
C SER A 111 -1.27 10.45 16.98
N LEU A 112 -1.62 9.46 17.79
CA LEU A 112 -2.45 9.64 19.00
C LEU A 112 -1.74 10.48 20.06
N THR A 113 -0.46 10.24 20.32
CA THR A 113 0.34 11.02 21.28
C THR A 113 0.56 12.45 20.82
N ALA A 114 0.70 12.70 19.51
CA ALA A 114 0.78 14.06 18.98
C ALA A 114 -0.47 14.88 19.32
N LEU A 115 -1.64 14.26 19.35
CA LEU A 115 -2.91 14.93 19.66
C LEU A 115 -3.07 15.26 21.15
N GLU A 116 -2.35 14.58 22.04
CA GLU A 116 -2.32 14.92 23.47
C GLU A 116 -1.46 16.16 23.75
N GLU A 117 -0.50 16.46 22.87
CA GLU A 117 0.40 17.64 22.99
C GLU A 117 -0.19 18.91 22.37
N VAL A 118 -1.23 18.81 21.54
CA VAL A 118 -1.91 19.96 20.92
C VAL A 118 -2.60 20.77 22.01
N THR A 119 -1.84 21.68 22.61
CA THR A 119 -2.36 22.72 23.49
C THR A 119 -2.96 23.86 22.66
N ALA A 120 -3.81 24.67 23.29
CA ALA A 120 -4.44 25.86 22.70
C ALA A 120 -3.47 26.89 22.06
N LYS A 121 -2.14 26.70 22.19
CA LYS A 121 -1.10 27.59 21.66
C LYS A 121 -0.52 27.16 20.30
N ASN A 122 -0.81 25.96 19.79
CA ASN A 122 -0.29 25.52 18.48
C ASN A 122 -1.31 24.63 17.75
N PRO A 123 -2.35 25.23 17.12
CA PRO A 123 -3.53 24.51 16.62
C PRO A 123 -3.31 23.74 15.29
N SER A 124 -2.10 23.73 14.73
CA SER A 124 -1.85 23.14 13.42
C SER A 124 -1.25 21.73 13.51
N ASN A 125 -2.03 20.71 13.13
CA ASN A 125 -1.57 19.32 12.96
C ASN A 125 -0.58 19.15 11.80
N ARG A 126 -0.26 20.22 11.07
CA ARG A 126 0.58 20.18 9.86
C ARG A 126 1.97 19.61 10.13
N ASN A 127 2.62 20.01 11.22
CA ASN A 127 3.95 19.51 11.57
C ASN A 127 3.92 18.00 11.85
N SER A 128 2.85 17.52 12.50
CA SER A 128 2.63 16.10 12.78
C SER A 128 2.33 15.30 11.51
N ALA A 129 1.56 15.86 10.56
CA ALA A 129 1.33 15.26 9.25
C ALA A 129 2.65 15.07 8.48
N VAL A 130 3.48 16.11 8.41
CA VAL A 130 4.80 16.05 7.75
C VAL A 130 5.72 15.03 8.43
N SER A 131 5.73 15.01 9.77
CA SER A 131 6.51 14.03 10.53
C SER A 131 6.06 12.59 10.25
N LEU A 132 4.74 12.38 10.11
CA LEU A 132 4.16 11.09 9.78
C LEU A 132 4.54 10.62 8.36
N ILE A 133 4.59 11.53 7.37
CA ILE A 133 5.10 11.22 6.01
C ILE A 133 6.49 10.63 6.09
N HIS A 134 7.39 11.29 6.83
CA HIS A 134 8.78 10.87 6.92
C HIS A 134 8.96 9.60 7.73
N LEU A 135 8.28 9.47 8.87
CA LEU A 135 8.33 8.25 9.68
C LEU A 135 7.85 7.03 8.88
N TRP A 136 6.85 7.21 8.01
CA TRP A 136 6.31 6.14 7.17
C TRP A 136 7.16 5.84 5.93
N TYR A 137 7.60 6.86 5.19
CA TYR A 137 8.14 6.67 3.83
C TYR A 137 9.61 7.05 3.64
N SER A 138 10.21 7.85 4.55
CA SER A 138 11.61 8.26 4.42
C SER A 138 12.57 7.25 5.06
N ALA A 139 13.66 6.93 4.35
CA ALA A 139 14.72 6.05 4.86
C ALA A 139 15.56 6.70 5.98
N SER A 140 15.63 8.03 6.01
CA SER A 140 16.23 8.81 7.10
C SER A 140 15.25 9.88 7.59
N LEU A 141 15.48 10.36 8.81
CA LEU A 141 14.63 11.26 9.57
C LEU A 141 15.46 12.43 10.10
N THR A 142 14.75 13.48 10.53
CA THR A 142 15.35 14.59 11.25
C THR A 142 15.46 14.31 12.75
N SER A 143 16.34 15.06 13.42
CA SER A 143 16.47 15.03 14.89
C SER A 143 15.15 15.24 15.60
N ASP A 144 14.29 16.11 15.06
CA ASP A 144 13.01 16.46 15.66
C ASP A 144 12.03 15.29 15.63
N ILE A 145 11.96 14.58 14.49
CA ILE A 145 11.08 13.41 14.35
C ILE A 145 11.57 12.27 15.26
N ILE A 146 12.88 12.04 15.33
CA ILE A 146 13.47 11.03 16.22
C ILE A 146 13.22 11.37 17.68
N SER A 147 13.45 12.64 18.05
CA SER A 147 13.20 13.11 19.42
C SER A 147 11.73 12.92 19.79
N ALA A 148 10.80 13.22 18.88
CA ALA A 148 9.37 13.01 19.08
C ALA A 148 8.97 11.52 19.17
N LEU A 149 9.66 10.62 18.45
CA LEU A 149 9.46 9.18 18.56
C LEU A 149 9.94 8.66 19.92
N VAL A 150 11.15 9.06 20.32
CA VAL A 150 11.80 8.66 21.58
C VAL A 150 11.11 9.24 22.81
N SER A 151 10.62 10.48 22.76
CA SER A 151 9.99 11.11 23.91
C SER A 151 8.53 10.71 24.12
N ARG A 152 7.81 10.37 23.04
CA ARG A 152 6.34 10.15 23.09
C ARG A 152 5.93 8.70 22.96
N VAL A 153 6.58 7.94 22.06
CA VAL A 153 6.17 6.56 21.74
C VAL A 153 7.00 5.55 22.52
N LYS A 154 8.34 5.69 22.53
CA LYS A 154 9.22 4.74 23.22
C LYS A 154 8.84 4.49 24.69
N PRO A 155 8.49 5.49 25.53
CA PRO A 155 8.17 5.24 26.94
C PRO A 155 6.95 4.34 27.12
N LEU A 156 6.03 4.33 26.16
CA LEU A 156 4.87 3.44 26.17
C LEU A 156 5.27 1.97 26.05
N PHE A 157 6.35 1.68 25.31
CA PHE A 157 6.88 0.34 25.15
C PHE A 157 7.78 -0.07 26.31
N VAL A 158 8.64 0.84 26.80
CA VAL A 158 9.48 0.62 27.99
C VAL A 158 8.61 0.22 29.19
N ASP A 159 7.51 0.95 29.45
CA ASP A 159 6.56 0.62 30.53
C ASP A 159 6.03 -0.82 30.44
N VAL A 160 5.80 -1.32 29.23
CA VAL A 160 5.34 -2.70 29.00
C VAL A 160 6.49 -3.67 29.22
N CYS A 161 7.64 -3.43 28.57
CA CYS A 161 8.84 -4.26 28.66
C CYS A 161 9.30 -4.49 30.11
N ASP A 162 9.32 -3.42 30.93
CA ASP A 162 9.68 -3.50 32.34
C ASP A 162 8.76 -4.44 33.12
N LYS A 163 7.44 -4.32 32.89
CA LYS A 163 6.40 -5.12 33.56
C LYS A 163 6.37 -6.58 33.13
N ILE A 164 6.86 -6.90 31.93
CA ILE A 164 6.81 -8.26 31.38
C ILE A 164 8.15 -8.99 31.45
N SER A 165 9.21 -8.33 31.93
CA SER A 165 10.57 -8.86 32.03
C SER A 165 10.64 -10.25 32.68
N ALA A 166 9.82 -10.51 33.71
CA ALA A 166 9.74 -11.79 34.42
C ALA A 166 8.81 -12.85 33.79
N LYS A 167 8.02 -12.51 32.75
CA LYS A 167 7.12 -13.48 32.09
C LYS A 167 7.90 -14.55 31.32
N ALA A 168 7.30 -15.72 31.14
CA ALA A 168 7.88 -16.79 30.34
C ALA A 168 8.08 -16.36 28.87
N PRO A 169 9.13 -16.86 28.19
CA PRO A 169 9.26 -16.69 26.74
C PRO A 169 8.01 -17.21 25.99
N GLY A 170 7.61 -16.52 24.94
CA GLY A 170 6.45 -16.81 24.12
C GLY A 170 5.11 -16.40 24.74
N ALA A 171 5.09 -15.89 25.97
CA ALA A 171 3.86 -15.40 26.60
C ALA A 171 3.28 -14.23 25.80
N ILE A 172 2.00 -14.33 25.45
CA ILE A 172 1.26 -13.23 24.82
C ILE A 172 0.87 -12.23 25.91
N VAL A 173 1.20 -10.97 25.68
CA VAL A 173 0.84 -9.85 26.55
C VAL A 173 0.07 -8.84 25.72
N GLU A 174 -1.12 -8.50 26.19
CA GLU A 174 -1.93 -7.43 25.68
C GLU A 174 -1.73 -6.15 26.52
N LYS A 175 -1.63 -5.02 25.82
CA LYS A 175 -1.63 -3.69 26.43
C LYS A 175 -2.62 -2.80 25.71
N THR A 176 -3.46 -2.13 26.49
CA THR A 176 -4.31 -1.04 26.01
C THR A 176 -3.81 0.30 26.55
N TRP A 177 -3.69 1.29 25.68
CA TRP A 177 -3.47 2.69 26.01
C TRP A 177 -4.76 3.47 25.75
N PHE A 178 -5.07 4.40 26.66
CA PHE A 178 -6.22 5.29 26.58
C PHE A 178 -5.74 6.72 26.40
N PHE A 179 -6.40 7.46 25.51
CA PHE A 179 -6.10 8.84 25.14
C PHE A 179 -7.32 9.71 25.39
N SER A 180 -7.15 11.04 25.29
CA SER A 180 -8.26 11.97 25.46
C SER A 180 -9.39 11.72 24.46
N LEU A 181 -10.59 12.22 24.77
CA LEU A 181 -11.82 12.01 23.98
C LEU A 181 -12.22 10.52 23.82
N GLY A 182 -11.78 9.65 24.73
CA GLY A 182 -12.19 8.24 24.76
C GLY A 182 -11.62 7.40 23.62
N ARG A 183 -10.47 7.81 23.07
CA ARG A 183 -9.73 7.06 22.05
C ARG A 183 -8.85 6.01 22.72
N SER A 184 -8.65 4.86 22.07
CA SER A 184 -7.77 3.82 22.61
C SER A 184 -6.99 3.08 21.53
N LEU A 185 -5.89 2.45 21.93
CA LEU A 185 -5.15 1.50 21.12
C LEU A 185 -4.83 0.28 21.98
N SER A 186 -5.25 -0.91 21.55
CA SER A 186 -4.84 -2.20 22.12
C SER A 186 -3.88 -2.91 21.18
N LEU A 187 -2.85 -3.54 21.73
CA LEU A 187 -1.87 -4.33 21.01
C LEU A 187 -1.55 -5.60 21.80
N ALA A 188 -1.66 -6.74 21.14
CA ALA A 188 -1.27 -8.04 21.69
C ALA A 188 -0.05 -8.60 20.95
N LEU A 189 1.05 -8.80 21.68
CA LEU A 189 2.30 -9.35 21.15
C LEU A 189 2.89 -10.39 22.09
N LYS A 190 3.75 -11.27 21.54
CA LYS A 190 4.61 -12.12 22.36
C LYS A 190 5.62 -11.27 23.12
N LYS A 191 6.07 -11.75 24.27
CA LYS A 191 7.08 -11.08 25.11
C LYS A 191 8.29 -10.59 24.30
N GLU A 192 8.84 -11.43 23.42
CA GLU A 192 10.05 -11.09 22.64
C GLU A 192 9.78 -9.98 21.62
N ASP A 193 8.57 -9.99 21.05
CA ASP A 193 8.12 -9.03 20.06
C ASP A 193 7.90 -7.64 20.69
N TRP A 194 7.57 -7.55 21.98
CA TRP A 194 7.55 -6.28 22.72
C TRP A 194 8.94 -5.64 22.80
N PHE A 195 9.99 -6.40 23.12
CA PHE A 195 11.36 -5.88 23.14
C PHE A 195 11.86 -5.51 21.74
N ARG A 196 11.45 -6.27 20.71
CA ARG A 196 11.72 -5.90 19.31
C ARG A 196 10.99 -4.62 18.90
N LEU A 197 9.77 -4.41 19.39
CA LEU A 197 8.98 -3.20 19.13
C LEU A 197 9.61 -1.97 19.81
N GLU A 198 10.05 -2.11 21.05
CA GLU A 198 10.80 -1.05 21.76
C GLU A 198 12.06 -0.64 20.98
N ALA A 199 12.83 -1.62 20.50
CA ALA A 199 14.06 -1.38 19.74
C ALA A 199 13.82 -0.63 18.41
N LEU A 200 12.61 -0.68 17.84
CA LEU A 200 12.25 0.07 16.63
C LEU A 200 12.09 1.58 16.86
N CYS A 201 12.15 2.04 18.12
CA CYS A 201 12.15 3.47 18.46
C CYS A 201 13.55 4.08 18.58
N ASP A 202 14.61 3.25 18.57
CA ASP A 202 15.99 3.70 18.76
C ASP A 202 16.83 3.53 17.50
N VAL A 203 17.60 4.58 17.19
CA VAL A 203 18.70 4.43 16.24
C VAL A 203 19.87 3.83 16.96
N ARG A 204 20.24 2.62 16.56
CA ARG A 204 21.37 1.93 17.15
C ARG A 204 22.68 2.65 16.87
N SER A 205 23.54 2.71 17.87
CA SER A 205 24.82 3.44 17.83
C SER A 205 25.79 2.92 16.76
N ASP A 206 25.67 1.66 16.35
CA ASP A 206 26.48 1.04 15.31
C ASP A 206 25.88 1.12 13.89
N LEU A 207 24.77 1.85 13.71
CA LEU A 207 24.17 2.16 12.43
C LEU A 207 24.32 3.65 12.11
N THR A 208 25.43 4.01 11.46
CA THR A 208 25.62 5.37 10.96
C THR A 208 24.72 5.64 9.76
N TRP A 209 24.47 6.91 9.46
CA TRP A 209 23.78 7.34 8.25
C TRP A 209 24.37 6.73 6.97
N GLN A 210 25.70 6.81 6.82
CA GLN A 210 26.38 6.27 5.64
C GLN A 210 26.15 4.76 5.52
N LYS A 211 26.25 4.01 6.61
CA LYS A 211 26.01 2.56 6.60
C LYS A 211 24.56 2.23 6.22
N ALA A 212 23.58 2.98 6.73
CA ALA A 212 22.17 2.80 6.37
C ALA A 212 21.90 3.12 4.89
N LEU A 213 22.58 4.15 4.36
CA LEU A 213 22.54 4.51 2.94
C LEU A 213 23.16 3.42 2.08
N ASP A 214 24.32 2.88 2.46
CA ASP A 214 25.00 1.78 1.74
C ASP A 214 24.13 0.51 1.72
N ILE A 215 23.52 0.14 2.86
CA ILE A 215 22.59 -1.00 2.95
C ILE A 215 21.40 -0.82 2.00
N ARG A 216 20.82 0.37 1.97
CA ARG A 216 19.66 0.65 1.11
C ARG A 216 20.05 0.67 -0.37
N THR A 217 21.12 1.36 -0.72
CA THR A 217 21.57 1.51 -2.12
C THR A 217 22.09 0.19 -2.71
N ALA A 218 22.63 -0.71 -1.88
CA ALA A 218 22.93 -2.08 -2.27
C ALA A 218 21.69 -2.85 -2.79
N ILE A 219 20.49 -2.43 -2.40
CA ILE A 219 19.22 -2.97 -2.93
C ILE A 219 18.65 -2.06 -4.03
N THR A 220 18.39 -0.79 -3.74
CA THR A 220 17.64 0.12 -4.63
C THR A 220 18.43 0.51 -5.89
N LEU A 221 19.76 0.45 -5.84
CA LEU A 221 20.68 0.88 -6.90
C LEU A 221 21.71 -0.19 -7.27
N ALA A 222 21.48 -1.46 -6.90
CA ALA A 222 22.36 -2.58 -7.24
C ALA A 222 22.81 -2.53 -8.71
N PRO A 223 24.12 -2.69 -9.01
CA PRO A 223 24.64 -2.62 -10.38
C PRO A 223 23.94 -3.59 -11.34
N ASP A 224 23.72 -4.84 -10.91
CA ASP A 224 23.06 -5.89 -11.70
C ASP A 224 21.60 -5.57 -12.04
N ARG A 225 21.01 -4.59 -11.33
CA ARG A 225 19.62 -4.14 -11.53
C ARG A 225 19.52 -2.88 -12.39
N ARG A 226 20.62 -2.39 -12.97
CA ARG A 226 20.63 -1.20 -13.83
C ARG A 226 19.66 -1.31 -15.00
N ASP A 227 19.64 -2.43 -15.71
CA ASP A 227 18.74 -2.62 -16.86
C ASP A 227 17.27 -2.72 -16.47
N PHE A 228 17.01 -3.28 -15.31
CA PHE A 228 15.65 -3.34 -14.78
C PHE A 228 15.15 -1.91 -14.49
N ARG A 229 15.98 -1.10 -13.81
CA ARG A 229 15.67 0.31 -13.55
C ARG A 229 15.49 1.11 -14.83
N ASP A 230 16.39 0.96 -15.78
CA ASP A 230 16.31 1.67 -17.06
C ASP A 230 15.03 1.28 -17.84
N ARG A 231 14.62 0.01 -17.81
CA ARG A 231 13.32 -0.44 -18.37
C ARG A 231 12.14 0.22 -17.65
N TRP A 232 12.18 0.32 -16.32
CA TRP A 232 11.12 1.00 -15.57
C TRP A 232 11.04 2.49 -15.89
N TYR A 233 12.19 3.18 -15.93
CA TYR A 233 12.24 4.60 -16.25
C TYR A 233 11.83 4.90 -17.69
N PHE A 234 12.10 4.01 -18.64
CA PHE A 234 11.69 4.21 -20.02
C PHE A 234 10.16 4.30 -20.21
N LYS A 235 9.40 3.75 -19.25
CA LYS A 235 7.93 3.84 -19.20
C LYS A 235 7.43 5.18 -18.68
N ASP A 236 8.25 5.95 -17.97
CA ASP A 236 7.84 7.23 -17.39
C ASP A 236 7.51 8.28 -18.45
N VAL A 237 6.45 9.04 -18.17
CA VAL A 237 5.87 10.06 -19.05
C VAL A 237 6.90 11.12 -19.46
N THR A 238 7.71 11.60 -18.52
CA THR A 238 8.67 12.69 -18.79
C THR A 238 10.03 12.38 -18.18
N PRO A 239 11.11 12.98 -18.72
CA PRO A 239 12.43 12.83 -18.14
C PRO A 239 12.54 13.31 -16.70
N SER A 240 11.79 14.35 -16.31
CA SER A 240 11.80 14.89 -14.95
C SER A 240 11.21 13.93 -13.93
N VAL A 241 10.16 13.18 -14.30
CA VAL A 241 9.60 12.10 -13.46
C VAL A 241 10.67 11.05 -13.15
N ARG A 242 11.45 10.62 -14.15
CA ARG A 242 12.56 9.67 -13.97
C ARG A 242 13.58 10.19 -12.99
N VAL A 243 13.99 11.46 -13.12
CA VAL A 243 14.96 12.09 -12.22
C VAL A 243 14.42 12.16 -10.79
N SER A 244 13.12 12.44 -10.59
CA SER A 244 12.51 12.45 -9.25
C SER A 244 12.51 11.06 -8.59
N LYS A 245 12.18 10.00 -9.34
CA LYS A 245 12.26 8.60 -8.88
C LYS A 245 13.68 8.17 -8.56
N GLN A 246 14.62 8.50 -9.45
CA GLN A 246 16.04 8.21 -9.27
C GLN A 246 16.56 8.88 -7.99
N LYS A 247 16.20 10.16 -7.77
CA LYS A 247 16.60 10.88 -6.58
C LYS A 247 16.14 10.19 -5.30
N PHE A 248 14.86 9.83 -5.20
CA PHE A 248 14.36 9.08 -4.05
C PHE A 248 15.09 7.75 -3.85
N ARG A 249 15.45 7.03 -4.92
CA ARG A 249 16.23 5.79 -4.82
C ARG A 249 17.66 6.00 -4.36
N GLU A 250 18.25 7.16 -4.66
CA GLU A 250 19.58 7.56 -4.22
C GLU A 250 19.60 7.99 -2.76
N ASP A 251 18.76 8.95 -2.35
CA ASP A 251 18.84 9.56 -1.02
C ASP A 251 17.90 8.92 0.01
N GLY A 252 16.65 8.64 -0.35
CA GLY A 252 15.67 7.93 0.47
C GLY A 252 14.64 8.77 1.25
N PRO A 253 14.81 10.08 1.48
CA PRO A 253 13.72 10.94 1.96
C PRO A 253 12.61 11.16 0.93
N LEU A 254 11.34 11.02 1.35
CA LEU A 254 10.19 11.43 0.54
C LEU A 254 10.00 12.95 0.65
N LEU A 255 10.56 13.69 -0.31
CA LEU A 255 10.56 15.16 -0.34
C LEU A 255 10.35 15.69 -1.77
N PRO A 256 9.83 16.92 -1.92
CA PRO A 256 9.89 17.62 -3.19
C PRO A 256 11.33 17.71 -3.73
N PHE A 257 11.46 17.68 -5.06
CA PHE A 257 12.75 17.59 -5.74
C PHE A 257 13.71 18.71 -5.35
N GLY A 258 13.21 19.94 -5.20
CA GLY A 258 14.00 21.12 -4.82
C GLY A 258 14.20 21.31 -3.31
N HIS A 259 13.57 20.51 -2.44
CA HIS A 259 13.64 20.71 -1.00
C HIS A 259 15.03 20.39 -0.44
N THR A 260 15.46 21.04 0.64
CA THR A 260 16.76 20.70 1.25
C THR A 260 16.73 19.30 1.86
N ARG A 261 17.84 18.55 1.78
CA ARG A 261 18.02 17.27 2.50
C ARG A 261 18.75 17.47 3.83
N PHE A 262 19.08 18.72 4.16
CA PHE A 262 19.75 19.07 5.40
C PHE A 262 18.93 18.58 6.61
N GLY A 263 19.61 17.92 7.54
CA GLY A 263 19.00 17.34 8.74
C GLY A 263 18.37 15.96 8.55
N PHE A 264 18.26 15.41 7.34
CA PHE A 264 17.82 14.02 7.12
C PHE A 264 18.98 13.02 7.21
N ASP A 265 19.71 13.09 8.31
CA ASP A 265 20.97 12.37 8.56
C ASP A 265 20.85 11.30 9.66
N ILE A 266 19.64 11.01 10.14
CA ILE A 266 19.42 9.95 11.13
C ILE A 266 18.65 8.79 10.46
N PRO A 267 19.18 7.56 10.40
CA PRO A 267 18.47 6.41 9.84
C PRO A 267 17.09 6.24 10.50
N ASN A 268 16.06 5.97 9.70
CA ASN A 268 14.73 5.67 10.23
C ASN A 268 14.77 4.29 10.91
N PRO A 269 14.69 4.19 12.26
CA PRO A 269 14.89 2.94 12.98
C PRO A 269 13.86 1.88 12.60
N THR A 270 12.69 2.31 12.10
CA THR A 270 11.61 1.41 11.68
C THR A 270 11.88 0.65 10.37
N PHE A 271 12.96 0.95 9.65
CA PHE A 271 13.36 0.19 8.45
C PHE A 271 14.53 -0.77 8.72
N TYR A 272 15.37 -0.52 9.73
CA TYR A 272 16.66 -1.19 9.87
C TYR A 272 16.71 -2.10 11.11
N LEU A 273 15.97 -3.20 11.09
CA LEU A 273 16.06 -4.22 12.13
C LEU A 273 17.37 -5.03 12.01
N PRO A 274 18.03 -5.40 13.13
CA PRO A 274 19.16 -6.34 13.14
C PRO A 274 18.85 -7.62 12.36
N PRO A 275 19.76 -8.12 11.50
CA PRO A 275 21.17 -7.72 11.31
C PRO A 275 21.44 -6.44 10.47
N TYR A 276 20.46 -5.54 10.34
CA TYR A 276 20.45 -4.35 9.48
C TYR A 276 20.42 -4.70 8.01
N ASP A 277 19.22 -5.01 7.53
CA ASP A 277 18.93 -5.17 6.11
C ASP A 277 17.88 -4.15 5.69
N TRP A 278 17.91 -3.73 4.42
CA TRP A 278 16.77 -3.05 3.82
C TRP A 278 15.63 -4.07 3.62
N PRO A 279 14.43 -3.84 4.17
CA PRO A 279 13.42 -4.88 4.33
C PRO A 279 12.56 -5.09 3.07
N MET A 280 12.70 -4.23 2.07
CA MET A 280 11.87 -4.24 0.87
C MET A 280 12.69 -4.58 -0.38
N ASN A 281 11.99 -4.82 -1.49
CA ASN A 281 12.61 -5.10 -2.77
C ASN A 281 13.08 -3.80 -3.46
N ASP A 282 13.75 -3.96 -4.58
CA ASP A 282 14.27 -2.86 -5.40
C ASP A 282 13.20 -2.11 -6.20
N GLN A 283 11.94 -2.51 -6.18
CA GLN A 283 10.85 -1.82 -6.88
C GLN A 283 9.98 -0.99 -5.94
N ALA A 284 9.95 -1.31 -4.65
CA ALA A 284 9.09 -0.69 -3.66
C ALA A 284 9.09 0.84 -3.76
N SER A 285 7.89 1.42 -3.88
CA SER A 285 7.70 2.87 -3.92
C SER A 285 6.53 3.30 -3.03
N PRO A 286 6.66 4.43 -2.32
CA PRO A 286 5.52 5.06 -1.64
C PRO A 286 4.35 5.35 -2.58
N LEU A 287 4.59 5.55 -3.88
CA LEU A 287 3.55 5.83 -4.87
C LEU A 287 2.54 4.68 -5.01
N ASP A 288 2.95 3.44 -4.75
CA ASP A 288 2.18 2.24 -5.05
C ASP A 288 0.97 2.07 -4.12
N GLY A 289 1.00 2.74 -2.97
CA GLY A 289 -0.08 2.73 -1.98
C GLY A 289 -1.17 3.77 -2.23
N TRP A 290 -1.04 4.63 -3.24
CA TRP A 290 -1.90 5.81 -3.41
C TRP A 290 -2.43 5.93 -4.85
N PRO A 291 -3.62 6.54 -5.04
CA PRO A 291 -4.20 6.70 -6.37
C PRO A 291 -3.35 7.62 -7.25
N ILE A 292 -2.54 7.02 -8.13
CA ILE A 292 -1.55 7.75 -8.95
C ILE A 292 -2.19 8.87 -9.78
N LEU A 293 -3.42 8.68 -10.27
CA LEU A 293 -4.14 9.67 -11.05
C LEU A 293 -4.51 10.91 -10.23
N GLU A 294 -4.87 10.76 -8.95
CA GLU A 294 -5.07 11.89 -8.04
C GLU A 294 -3.72 12.58 -7.73
N VAL A 295 -2.66 11.80 -7.50
CA VAL A 295 -1.33 12.32 -7.18
C VAL A 295 -0.80 13.19 -8.32
N VAL A 296 -0.89 12.76 -9.58
CA VAL A 296 -0.38 13.56 -10.71
C VAL A 296 -1.18 14.84 -10.96
N GLN A 297 -2.42 14.91 -10.47
CA GLN A 297 -3.28 16.10 -10.57
C GLN A 297 -2.99 17.16 -9.51
N VAL A 298 -2.21 16.84 -8.47
CA VAL A 298 -1.85 17.80 -7.43
C VAL A 298 -1.17 19.05 -8.03
N PRO A 299 -1.69 20.25 -7.75
CA PRO A 299 -1.13 21.49 -8.29
C PRO A 299 0.20 21.81 -7.61
N LEU A 300 1.27 21.87 -8.40
CA LEU A 300 2.61 22.27 -7.94
C LEU A 300 3.29 23.11 -9.04
N GLN A 301 4.09 24.11 -8.64
CA GLN A 301 4.86 24.92 -9.58
C GLN A 301 5.83 24.04 -10.40
N ALA A 302 6.51 23.10 -9.73
CA ALA A 302 7.27 22.04 -10.37
C ALA A 302 6.32 20.95 -10.88
N LYS A 303 5.65 21.20 -12.02
CA LYS A 303 4.59 20.34 -12.57
C LYS A 303 5.00 18.89 -12.81
N GLU A 304 6.29 18.61 -12.98
CA GLU A 304 6.81 17.26 -13.27
C GLU A 304 7.52 16.61 -12.07
N ASP A 305 7.47 17.22 -10.88
CA ASP A 305 8.00 16.65 -9.64
C ASP A 305 7.00 15.66 -9.03
N LEU A 306 7.07 14.39 -9.44
CA LEU A 306 6.13 13.36 -9.01
C LEU A 306 6.19 13.10 -7.50
N TYR A 307 7.39 13.08 -6.91
CA TYR A 307 7.55 12.86 -5.47
C TYR A 307 7.15 14.09 -4.66
N GLY A 308 7.36 15.31 -5.19
CA GLY A 308 6.80 16.52 -4.59
C GLY A 308 5.27 16.55 -4.62
N LYS A 309 4.65 16.10 -5.71
CA LYS A 309 3.19 15.93 -5.78
C LYS A 309 2.67 14.91 -4.79
N LEU A 310 3.35 13.76 -4.67
CA LEU A 310 3.01 12.76 -3.65
C LEU A 310 3.13 13.35 -2.24
N TYR A 311 4.23 14.06 -1.95
CA TYR A 311 4.41 14.71 -0.65
C TYR A 311 3.24 15.63 -0.30
N VAL A 312 2.82 16.51 -1.22
CA VAL A 312 1.70 17.44 -1.00
C VAL A 312 0.36 16.70 -0.88
N TYR A 313 0.15 15.66 -1.69
CA TYR A 313 -1.03 14.79 -1.58
C TYR A 313 -1.13 14.17 -0.17
N LEU A 314 -0.02 13.61 0.33
CA LEU A 314 0.04 12.98 1.64
C LEU A 314 -0.08 13.98 2.77
N GLU A 315 0.50 15.17 2.64
CA GLU A 315 0.32 16.25 3.62
C GLU A 315 -1.16 16.57 3.81
N GLY A 316 -1.93 16.64 2.72
CA GLY A 316 -3.37 16.86 2.75
C GLY A 316 -4.15 15.70 3.39
N ILE A 317 -3.86 14.45 3.01
CA ILE A 317 -4.56 13.28 3.57
C ILE A 317 -4.21 13.05 5.04
N PHE A 318 -2.93 13.15 5.41
CA PHE A 318 -2.48 12.94 6.78
C PHE A 318 -2.95 14.08 7.69
N GLY A 319 -3.02 15.31 7.19
CA GLY A 319 -3.66 16.42 7.90
C GLY A 319 -5.12 16.11 8.22
N LYS A 320 -5.92 15.76 7.20
CA LYS A 320 -7.34 15.36 7.39
C LYS A 320 -7.50 14.17 8.33
N PHE A 321 -6.62 13.18 8.22
CA PHE A 321 -6.61 12.04 9.14
C PHE A 321 -6.41 12.47 10.59
N LEU A 322 -5.42 13.32 10.87
CA LEU A 322 -5.16 13.83 12.21
C LEU A 322 -6.30 14.71 12.72
N ASP A 323 -6.89 15.56 11.87
CA ASP A 323 -8.03 16.41 12.23
C ASP A 323 -9.27 15.57 12.58
N ARG A 324 -9.56 14.52 11.82
CA ARG A 324 -10.64 13.57 12.15
C ARG A 324 -10.30 12.74 13.38
N LEU A 325 -9.06 12.28 13.52
CA LEU A 325 -8.59 11.55 14.70
C LEU A 325 -8.67 12.40 15.98
N ALA A 326 -8.58 13.73 15.87
CA ALA A 326 -8.73 14.67 16.98
C ALA A 326 -10.19 14.83 17.45
N THR A 327 -11.18 14.41 16.66
CA THR A 327 -12.61 14.65 16.93
C THR A 327 -13.43 13.38 17.06
N VAL A 328 -13.00 12.29 16.41
CA VAL A 328 -13.71 11.01 16.40
C VAL A 328 -13.30 10.12 17.59
N ARG A 329 -14.29 9.43 18.17
CA ARG A 329 -14.07 8.38 19.17
C ARG A 329 -13.64 7.10 18.46
N VAL A 330 -12.35 6.77 18.49
CA VAL A 330 -11.81 5.58 17.82
C VAL A 330 -11.11 4.62 18.77
N ASP A 331 -11.32 3.32 18.57
CA ASP A 331 -10.55 2.24 19.16
C ASP A 331 -9.77 1.51 18.09
N PHE A 332 -8.45 1.45 18.24
CA PHE A 332 -7.61 0.58 17.45
C PHE A 332 -7.31 -0.71 18.21
N GLU A 333 -7.41 -1.84 17.55
CA GLU A 333 -7.01 -3.15 18.06
C GLU A 333 -6.07 -3.79 17.05
N LEU A 334 -4.80 -3.98 17.44
CA LEU A 334 -3.78 -4.55 16.58
C LEU A 334 -3.45 -5.97 17.01
N LEU A 335 -3.52 -6.88 16.03
CA LEU A 335 -3.28 -8.31 16.18
C LEU A 335 -2.08 -8.74 15.32
N HIS A 336 -1.24 -9.60 15.89
CA HIS A 336 -0.12 -10.23 15.19
C HIS A 336 -0.38 -11.74 15.08
N MET A 337 -1.12 -12.15 14.05
CA MET A 337 -1.41 -13.55 13.79
C MET A 337 -1.78 -13.82 12.33
N ASP A 338 -1.78 -15.11 11.99
CA ASP A 338 -2.32 -15.56 10.71
C ASP A 338 -3.84 -15.29 10.66
N ALA A 339 -4.32 -14.73 9.55
CA ALA A 339 -5.72 -14.39 9.33
C ALA A 339 -6.67 -15.60 9.54
N VAL A 340 -6.17 -16.83 9.35
CA VAL A 340 -6.95 -18.06 9.63
C VAL A 340 -7.36 -18.21 11.09
N LYS A 341 -6.68 -17.53 12.01
CA LYS A 341 -6.93 -17.57 13.46
C LYS A 341 -7.91 -16.50 13.95
N LEU A 342 -8.22 -15.51 13.13
CA LEU A 342 -9.13 -14.42 13.51
C LEU A 342 -10.51 -14.91 13.99
N PRO A 343 -11.16 -15.91 13.35
CA PRO A 343 -12.47 -16.36 13.79
C PRO A 343 -12.48 -17.05 15.15
N GLU A 344 -11.31 -17.48 15.66
CA GLU A 344 -11.18 -18.12 16.97
C GLU A 344 -11.25 -17.10 18.12
N ILE A 345 -10.95 -15.82 17.84
CA ILE A 345 -10.83 -14.77 18.86
C ILE A 345 -11.79 -13.59 18.65
N LEU A 346 -12.16 -13.30 17.40
CA LEU A 346 -13.00 -12.16 17.08
C LEU A 346 -14.47 -12.50 17.29
N LYS A 347 -15.21 -11.50 17.79
CA LYS A 347 -16.65 -11.62 17.98
C LYS A 347 -17.34 -11.81 16.62
N MET A 348 -18.16 -12.86 16.52
CA MET A 348 -19.01 -13.12 15.36
C MET A 348 -19.99 -11.97 15.14
N GLN A 349 -20.32 -11.72 13.88
CA GLN A 349 -21.35 -10.75 13.47
C GLN A 349 -21.09 -9.31 13.97
N LYS A 350 -19.83 -8.92 14.18
CA LYS A 350 -19.46 -7.62 14.72
C LYS A 350 -19.22 -6.57 13.63
N TYR A 351 -18.66 -6.96 12.50
CA TYR A 351 -18.03 -6.02 11.58
C TYR A 351 -18.97 -5.55 10.47
N ALA A 352 -19.06 -4.24 10.29
CA ALA A 352 -19.77 -3.60 9.17
C ALA A 352 -18.96 -3.71 7.86
N ARG A 353 -17.63 -3.75 7.97
CA ARG A 353 -16.71 -3.94 6.84
C ARG A 353 -15.57 -4.84 7.22
N ILE A 354 -15.20 -5.72 6.30
CA ILE A 354 -14.00 -6.54 6.41
C ILE A 354 -13.21 -6.38 5.11
N GLU A 355 -12.04 -5.77 5.18
CA GLU A 355 -11.09 -5.68 4.08
C GLU A 355 -10.07 -6.82 4.22
N VAL A 356 -9.86 -7.57 3.14
CA VAL A 356 -9.06 -8.81 3.14
C VAL A 356 -7.89 -8.76 2.17
N SER A 357 -7.55 -7.60 1.62
CA SER A 357 -6.44 -7.43 0.68
C SER A 357 -6.46 -8.53 -0.41
N ASN A 358 -5.31 -9.09 -0.74
CA ASN A 358 -5.13 -10.14 -1.73
C ASN A 358 -5.06 -11.57 -1.16
N ILE A 359 -5.42 -11.80 0.11
CA ILE A 359 -5.44 -13.19 0.64
C ILE A 359 -6.47 -14.08 -0.06
N THR A 360 -7.39 -13.49 -0.84
CA THR A 360 -8.34 -14.21 -1.70
C THR A 360 -7.75 -14.74 -3.01
N ASP A 361 -6.57 -14.27 -3.43
CA ASP A 361 -5.90 -14.81 -4.62
C ASP A 361 -5.52 -16.28 -4.42
N ALA A 362 -5.39 -17.01 -5.52
CA ALA A 362 -5.14 -18.44 -5.55
C ALA A 362 -3.85 -18.87 -4.84
N GLY A 363 -2.82 -18.03 -4.92
CA GLY A 363 -1.51 -18.26 -4.32
C GLY A 363 -1.46 -18.02 -2.81
N TYR A 364 -2.57 -17.58 -2.18
CA TYR A 364 -2.67 -17.34 -0.74
C TYR A 364 -3.72 -18.28 -0.12
N LEU A 365 -4.75 -17.76 0.57
CA LEU A 365 -5.81 -18.59 1.15
C LEU A 365 -6.85 -19.01 0.10
N GLY A 366 -7.08 -18.15 -0.90
CA GLY A 366 -8.09 -18.37 -1.93
C GLY A 366 -9.50 -17.98 -1.48
N THR A 367 -10.32 -17.57 -2.44
CA THR A 367 -11.68 -17.03 -2.23
C THR A 367 -12.54 -17.86 -1.26
N ARG A 368 -12.60 -19.19 -1.45
CA ARG A 368 -13.46 -20.06 -0.64
C ARG A 368 -13.08 -20.01 0.84
N GLU A 369 -11.79 -20.17 1.13
CA GLU A 369 -11.31 -20.28 2.50
C GLU A 369 -11.40 -18.94 3.21
N THR A 370 -11.02 -17.84 2.53
CA THR A 370 -11.17 -16.49 3.07
C THR A 370 -12.63 -16.18 3.44
N LEU A 371 -13.58 -16.47 2.54
CA LEU A 371 -15.00 -16.23 2.81
C LEU A 371 -15.55 -17.16 3.90
N ARG A 372 -15.11 -18.42 3.95
CA ARG A 372 -15.54 -19.39 4.98
C ARG A 372 -15.13 -18.92 6.38
N LEU A 373 -13.92 -18.38 6.50
CA LEU A 373 -13.37 -17.89 7.76
C LEU A 373 -13.99 -16.56 8.19
N LEU A 374 -14.11 -15.60 7.26
CA LEU A 374 -14.38 -14.20 7.62
C LEU A 374 -15.85 -13.77 7.46
N SER A 375 -16.65 -14.46 6.63
CA SER A 375 -18.09 -14.13 6.53
C SER A 375 -18.88 -14.26 7.83
N PRO A 376 -18.59 -15.20 8.76
CA PRO A 376 -19.28 -15.23 10.05
C PRO A 376 -19.01 -14.03 10.96
N LEU A 377 -17.89 -13.32 10.75
CA LEU A 377 -17.54 -12.10 11.48
C LEU A 377 -18.30 -10.87 10.98
N LEU A 378 -18.86 -10.93 9.76
CA LEU A 378 -19.61 -9.85 9.13
C LEU A 378 -21.02 -9.76 9.72
N GLN A 379 -21.48 -8.54 9.99
CA GLN A 379 -22.86 -8.27 10.42
C GLN A 379 -23.87 -8.92 9.45
N PRO A 380 -24.97 -9.47 9.97
CA PRO A 380 -26.01 -10.08 9.14
C PRO A 380 -26.82 -9.01 8.41
N PRO A 381 -27.47 -9.36 7.27
CA PRO A 381 -28.19 -8.38 6.46
C PRO A 381 -29.34 -7.66 7.16
N HIS A 382 -29.95 -8.29 8.17
CA HIS A 382 -31.04 -7.69 8.95
C HIS A 382 -30.56 -6.65 9.98
N GLU A 383 -29.29 -6.69 10.37
CA GLU A 383 -28.67 -5.69 11.24
C GLU A 383 -28.04 -4.58 10.42
N ASN A 384 -27.32 -4.93 9.35
CA ASN A 384 -26.69 -3.96 8.47
C ASN A 384 -26.73 -4.45 7.01
N PRO A 385 -27.64 -3.92 6.17
CA PRO A 385 -27.76 -4.33 4.78
C PRO A 385 -26.56 -3.91 3.90
N HIS A 386 -25.73 -2.99 4.40
CA HIS A 386 -24.51 -2.53 3.73
C HIS A 386 -23.27 -3.33 4.15
N ALA A 387 -23.40 -4.27 5.10
CA ALA A 387 -22.27 -5.04 5.59
C ALA A 387 -21.59 -5.81 4.44
N THR A 388 -20.28 -5.58 4.28
CA THR A 388 -19.55 -6.03 3.08
C THR A 388 -18.14 -6.51 3.42
N ILE A 389 -17.73 -7.64 2.82
CA ILE A 389 -16.32 -8.04 2.70
C ILE A 389 -15.77 -7.49 1.38
N ILE A 390 -14.65 -6.76 1.44
CA ILE A 390 -13.97 -6.18 0.29
C ILE A 390 -12.70 -6.98 0.04
N SER A 391 -12.63 -7.60 -1.13
CA SER A 391 -11.51 -8.45 -1.57
C SER A 391 -10.82 -7.87 -2.79
N THR A 392 -9.50 -8.00 -2.83
CA THR A 392 -8.66 -7.58 -3.96
C THR A 392 -8.04 -8.81 -4.61
N TYR A 393 -8.04 -8.86 -5.94
CA TYR A 393 -7.32 -9.88 -6.70
C TYR A 393 -6.24 -9.19 -7.55
N LEU A 394 -4.99 -9.53 -7.29
CA LEU A 394 -3.83 -9.01 -8.03
C LEU A 394 -3.37 -10.01 -9.09
N ASN A 395 -3.59 -11.31 -8.85
CA ASN A 395 -3.04 -12.38 -9.67
C ASN A 395 -4.07 -13.05 -10.58
N ALA A 396 -5.36 -13.02 -10.20
CA ALA A 396 -6.44 -13.74 -10.88
C ALA A 396 -6.48 -13.57 -12.42
N ILE A 397 -6.33 -12.34 -12.92
CA ILE A 397 -6.35 -12.10 -14.38
C ILE A 397 -5.16 -12.75 -15.06
N MET A 398 -3.95 -12.50 -14.56
CA MET A 398 -2.73 -12.99 -15.20
C MET A 398 -2.60 -14.50 -15.10
N GLU A 399 -3.15 -15.13 -14.06
CA GLU A 399 -3.32 -16.59 -14.01
C GLU A 399 -4.14 -17.10 -15.19
N MET A 400 -5.27 -16.46 -15.51
CA MET A 400 -6.14 -16.87 -16.62
C MET A 400 -5.53 -16.59 -17.99
N VAL A 401 -4.79 -15.49 -18.14
CA VAL A 401 -4.02 -15.19 -19.36
C VAL A 401 -2.93 -16.26 -19.58
N ASN A 402 -2.18 -16.60 -18.53
CA ASN A 402 -1.08 -17.55 -18.62
C ASN A 402 -1.56 -18.99 -18.86
N GLN A 403 -2.71 -19.38 -18.32
CA GLN A 403 -3.36 -20.68 -18.56
C GLN A 403 -4.19 -20.73 -19.86
N GLY A 404 -4.37 -19.58 -20.53
CA GLY A 404 -5.11 -19.47 -21.78
C GLY A 404 -4.33 -19.94 -23.01
N ASP A 405 -5.01 -19.86 -24.16
CA ASP A 405 -4.39 -20.13 -25.47
C ASP A 405 -3.36 -19.04 -25.80
N GLU A 406 -2.48 -19.29 -26.78
CA GLU A 406 -1.51 -18.28 -27.23
C GLU A 406 -2.18 -16.95 -27.61
N LYS A 407 -3.39 -16.99 -28.18
CA LYS A 407 -4.18 -15.81 -28.53
C LYS A 407 -4.56 -14.95 -27.33
N ASP A 408 -4.76 -15.54 -26.15
CA ASP A 408 -5.09 -14.80 -24.93
C ASP A 408 -3.89 -13.97 -24.43
N ARG A 409 -2.67 -14.28 -24.88
CA ARG A 409 -1.44 -13.56 -24.55
C ARG A 409 -1.12 -12.42 -25.53
N ILE A 410 -1.85 -12.35 -26.64
CA ILE A 410 -1.68 -11.31 -27.66
C ILE A 410 -2.49 -10.07 -27.24
N PRO A 411 -1.85 -8.89 -27.04
CA PRO A 411 -2.58 -7.67 -26.72
C PRO A 411 -3.41 -7.14 -27.90
N ASP A 412 -4.33 -6.22 -27.60
CA ASP A 412 -4.95 -5.35 -28.61
C ASP A 412 -3.89 -4.39 -29.17
N ILE A 413 -3.27 -4.80 -30.27
CA ILE A 413 -2.18 -4.05 -30.92
C ILE A 413 -2.68 -2.71 -31.42
N ASP A 414 -3.88 -2.64 -32.00
CA ASP A 414 -4.44 -1.41 -32.56
C ASP A 414 -4.69 -0.37 -31.46
N LEU A 415 -5.22 -0.80 -30.31
CA LEU A 415 -5.42 0.08 -29.16
C LEU A 415 -4.08 0.52 -28.55
N LEU A 416 -3.10 -0.38 -28.42
CA LEU A 416 -1.77 0.00 -27.94
C LEU A 416 -1.09 1.02 -28.85
N MET A 417 -1.17 0.86 -30.18
CA MET A 417 -0.63 1.81 -31.15
C MET A 417 -1.31 3.19 -31.05
N LYS A 418 -2.62 3.22 -30.75
CA LYS A 418 -3.34 4.48 -30.49
C LYS A 418 -2.88 5.15 -29.19
N CYS A 419 -2.58 4.37 -28.15
CA CYS A 419 -2.14 4.89 -26.85
C CYS A 419 -0.65 5.27 -26.83
N LEU A 420 0.17 4.64 -27.66
CA LEU A 420 1.62 4.83 -27.77
C LEU A 420 2.04 5.15 -29.23
N PRO A 421 1.59 6.28 -29.79
CA PRO A 421 1.86 6.62 -31.19
C PRO A 421 3.34 6.92 -31.49
N ASP A 422 4.13 7.17 -30.44
CA ASP A 422 5.54 7.55 -30.53
C ASP A 422 6.49 6.33 -30.61
N ILE A 423 5.96 5.10 -30.64
CA ILE A 423 6.76 3.87 -30.72
C ILE A 423 7.32 3.66 -32.12
N ASP A 424 8.61 3.32 -32.21
CA ASP A 424 9.24 2.91 -33.47
C ASP A 424 8.82 1.47 -33.83
N LEU A 425 8.08 1.34 -34.92
CA LEU A 425 7.59 0.06 -35.45
C LEU A 425 8.73 -0.89 -35.84
N LEU A 426 9.86 -0.36 -36.31
CA LEU A 426 11.01 -1.20 -36.67
C LEU A 426 11.64 -1.80 -35.42
N SER A 427 11.70 -1.04 -34.32
CA SER A 427 12.19 -1.54 -33.03
C SER A 427 11.35 -2.68 -32.46
N LEU A 428 10.07 -2.79 -32.85
CA LEU A 428 9.19 -3.89 -32.44
C LEU A 428 9.61 -5.27 -32.98
N LEU A 429 10.44 -5.29 -34.04
CA LEU A 429 11.01 -6.53 -34.58
C LEU A 429 12.13 -7.10 -33.70
N GLU A 430 12.70 -6.28 -32.82
CA GLU A 430 13.76 -6.66 -31.88
C GLU A 430 13.17 -6.91 -30.48
N PRO A 431 13.08 -8.16 -29.99
CA PRO A 431 12.35 -8.48 -28.75
C PRO A 431 12.88 -7.79 -27.49
N VAL A 432 14.13 -7.34 -27.50
CA VAL A 432 14.82 -6.71 -26.36
C VAL A 432 15.03 -5.20 -26.51
N SER A 433 14.52 -4.59 -27.59
CA SER A 433 14.54 -3.13 -27.75
C SER A 433 13.70 -2.47 -26.65
N ALA A 434 14.02 -1.23 -26.32
CA ALA A 434 13.29 -0.53 -25.26
C ALA A 434 11.81 -0.32 -25.62
N ASP A 435 11.54 -0.05 -26.89
CA ASP A 435 10.18 0.14 -27.41
C ASP A 435 9.38 -1.17 -27.42
N SER A 436 9.98 -2.30 -27.82
CA SER A 436 9.36 -3.64 -27.70
C SER A 436 8.96 -3.97 -26.26
N LEU A 437 9.88 -3.73 -25.31
CA LEU A 437 9.63 -4.03 -23.90
C LEU A 437 8.56 -3.12 -23.29
N LYS A 438 8.58 -1.82 -23.65
CA LYS A 438 7.55 -0.86 -23.25
C LYS A 438 6.17 -1.26 -23.81
N PHE A 439 6.12 -1.63 -25.09
CA PHE A 439 4.90 -2.12 -25.73
C PHE A 439 4.38 -3.39 -25.04
N TRP A 440 5.27 -4.33 -24.75
CA TRP A 440 4.93 -5.58 -24.07
C TRP A 440 4.43 -5.35 -22.64
N ASP A 441 5.06 -4.45 -21.88
CA ASP A 441 4.62 -4.11 -20.52
C ASP A 441 3.28 -3.38 -20.49
N ALA A 442 2.96 -2.63 -21.55
CA ALA A 442 1.69 -1.92 -21.68
C ALA A 442 0.49 -2.84 -21.94
N ARG A 443 0.72 -4.12 -22.27
CA ARG A 443 -0.35 -5.06 -22.62
C ARG A 443 -1.44 -5.18 -21.56
N THR A 444 -1.07 -5.14 -20.27
CA THR A 444 -2.02 -5.37 -19.18
C THR A 444 -3.06 -4.26 -19.06
N ILE A 445 -2.72 -3.05 -19.49
CA ILE A 445 -3.59 -1.86 -19.44
C ILE A 445 -4.79 -2.01 -20.38
N VAL A 446 -4.57 -2.62 -21.54
CA VAL A 446 -5.57 -2.85 -22.60
C VAL A 446 -6.23 -4.22 -22.56
N LEU A 447 -5.87 -5.08 -21.59
CA LEU A 447 -6.46 -6.43 -21.50
C LEU A 447 -7.98 -6.37 -21.34
N ASP A 448 -8.66 -7.35 -21.92
CA ASP A 448 -10.06 -7.65 -21.61
C ASP A 448 -10.16 -8.28 -20.21
N ARG A 449 -10.02 -7.42 -19.20
CA ARG A 449 -10.08 -7.75 -17.78
C ARG A 449 -11.35 -8.52 -17.43
N GLN A 450 -12.47 -8.16 -18.06
CA GLN A 450 -13.77 -8.74 -17.76
C GLN A 450 -13.82 -10.20 -18.25
N LYS A 451 -13.43 -10.47 -19.50
CA LYS A 451 -13.34 -11.83 -20.05
C LYS A 451 -12.50 -12.75 -19.16
N PHE A 452 -11.29 -12.31 -18.78
CA PHE A 452 -10.38 -13.14 -17.98
C PHE A 452 -10.89 -13.34 -16.56
N PHE A 453 -11.47 -12.32 -15.95
CA PHE A 453 -12.04 -12.46 -14.62
C PHE A 453 -13.29 -13.36 -14.60
N GLU A 454 -14.15 -13.29 -15.61
CA GLU A 454 -15.28 -14.22 -15.75
C GLU A 454 -14.83 -15.68 -15.89
N ARG A 455 -13.73 -15.91 -16.62
CA ARG A 455 -13.08 -17.23 -16.67
C ARG A 455 -12.59 -17.66 -15.30
N TYR A 456 -11.99 -16.76 -14.53
CA TYR A 456 -11.55 -17.03 -13.16
C TYR A 456 -12.72 -17.41 -12.24
N ILE A 457 -13.81 -16.64 -12.27
CA ILE A 457 -15.05 -16.92 -11.52
C ILE A 457 -15.57 -18.33 -11.81
N LYS A 458 -15.62 -18.71 -13.10
CA LYS A 458 -16.05 -20.04 -13.54
C LYS A 458 -15.10 -21.14 -13.06
N LEU A 459 -13.78 -20.94 -13.21
CA LEU A 459 -12.78 -21.90 -12.78
C LEU A 459 -12.81 -22.14 -11.26
N ARG A 460 -12.94 -21.05 -10.49
CA ARG A 460 -12.98 -21.09 -9.03
C ARG A 460 -14.34 -21.41 -8.44
N ARG A 461 -15.37 -21.61 -9.27
CA ARG A 461 -16.72 -22.02 -8.86
C ARG A 461 -17.33 -21.10 -7.80
N PHE A 462 -17.32 -19.80 -8.07
CA PHE A 462 -17.91 -18.79 -7.16
C PHE A 462 -19.40 -19.05 -6.92
N ASP A 463 -20.10 -19.67 -7.88
CA ASP A 463 -21.47 -20.17 -7.74
C ASP A 463 -21.60 -21.13 -6.54
N ARG A 464 -20.72 -22.12 -6.46
CA ARG A 464 -20.71 -23.10 -5.36
C ARG A 464 -20.27 -22.47 -4.04
N ILE A 465 -19.26 -21.60 -4.07
CA ILE A 465 -18.79 -20.89 -2.87
C ILE A 465 -19.94 -20.07 -2.28
N SER A 466 -20.67 -19.34 -3.12
CA SER A 466 -21.82 -18.51 -2.71
C SER A 466 -22.93 -19.36 -2.09
N ALA A 467 -23.29 -20.47 -2.74
CA ALA A 467 -24.32 -21.39 -2.24
C ALA A 467 -23.93 -22.03 -0.89
N ASP A 468 -22.71 -22.57 -0.80
CA ASP A 468 -22.22 -23.32 0.37
C ASP A 468 -22.03 -22.43 1.60
N LEU A 469 -21.56 -21.19 1.40
CA LEU A 469 -21.21 -20.28 2.50
C LEU A 469 -22.30 -19.23 2.78
N HIS A 470 -23.41 -19.26 2.04
CA HIS A 470 -24.50 -18.29 2.15
C HIS A 470 -24.02 -16.84 2.00
N VAL A 471 -23.11 -16.61 1.07
CA VAL A 471 -22.62 -15.29 0.67
C VAL A 471 -22.96 -15.04 -0.80
N ALA A 472 -23.02 -13.78 -1.20
CA ALA A 472 -23.20 -13.39 -2.58
C ALA A 472 -22.18 -12.31 -2.96
N MET A 473 -21.56 -12.48 -4.12
CA MET A 473 -20.84 -11.39 -4.79
C MET A 473 -21.86 -10.32 -5.18
N LYS A 474 -21.57 -9.05 -4.93
CA LYS A 474 -22.39 -7.95 -5.44
C LYS A 474 -22.21 -7.81 -6.95
N ASP A 475 -23.30 -7.58 -7.67
CA ASP A 475 -23.26 -7.31 -9.12
C ASP A 475 -22.55 -5.98 -9.42
N VAL A 476 -22.78 -4.99 -8.56
CA VAL A 476 -22.16 -3.67 -8.59
C VAL A 476 -21.59 -3.38 -7.21
N ASN A 477 -20.30 -3.03 -7.16
CA ASN A 477 -19.65 -2.59 -5.93
C ASN A 477 -20.24 -1.25 -5.47
N THR A 478 -20.41 -1.08 -4.15
CA THR A 478 -20.95 0.15 -3.56
C THR A 478 -19.94 0.93 -2.73
N VAL A 479 -18.80 0.32 -2.38
CA VAL A 479 -17.73 0.92 -1.59
C VAL A 479 -16.59 1.37 -2.49
N VAL A 480 -16.11 0.48 -3.36
CA VAL A 480 -14.93 0.72 -4.21
C VAL A 480 -15.20 0.34 -5.65
N GLU A 481 -14.76 1.15 -6.61
CA GLU A 481 -14.84 0.78 -8.01
C GLU A 481 -14.18 -0.59 -8.25
N ALA A 482 -14.78 -1.36 -9.14
CA ALA A 482 -14.34 -2.73 -9.35
C ALA A 482 -12.97 -2.83 -10.06
N TRP A 483 -12.53 -1.73 -10.70
CA TRP A 483 -11.25 -1.60 -11.39
C TRP A 483 -10.69 -0.17 -11.20
N PRO A 484 -10.21 0.22 -10.01
CA PRO A 484 -9.84 1.61 -9.71
C PRO A 484 -8.62 2.12 -10.49
N THR A 485 -7.85 1.20 -11.10
CA THR A 485 -6.68 1.49 -11.93
C THR A 485 -6.97 1.32 -13.43
N LYS A 486 -8.24 1.10 -13.82
CA LYS A 486 -8.64 0.99 -15.22
C LYS A 486 -8.61 2.37 -15.88
N PRO A 487 -7.92 2.52 -17.03
CA PRO A 487 -7.95 3.79 -17.75
C PRO A 487 -9.33 4.11 -18.32
N THR A 488 -9.69 5.39 -18.28
CA THR A 488 -10.90 5.94 -18.90
C THR A 488 -10.62 6.24 -20.37
N LEU A 489 -10.46 5.19 -21.18
CA LEU A 489 -10.10 5.27 -22.63
C LEU A 489 -11.18 5.94 -23.53
N GLN A 490 -12.10 6.71 -22.96
CA GLN A 490 -13.23 7.37 -23.63
C GLN A 490 -13.14 8.90 -23.64
N SER A 491 -12.16 9.51 -22.95
CA SER A 491 -11.92 10.96 -22.96
C SER A 491 -11.29 11.44 -24.29
N ASP A 492 -11.06 12.75 -24.44
CA ASP A 492 -10.23 13.30 -25.53
C ASP A 492 -9.00 12.40 -25.72
N GLN A 493 -8.70 12.03 -26.97
CA GLN A 493 -7.58 11.16 -27.33
C GLN A 493 -6.28 11.57 -26.62
N ARG A 494 -6.05 12.88 -26.43
CA ARG A 494 -4.86 13.38 -25.73
C ARG A 494 -4.89 13.12 -24.22
N GLU A 495 -6.03 13.29 -23.58
CA GLU A 495 -6.21 13.03 -22.14
C GLU A 495 -6.10 11.53 -21.85
N ALA A 496 -6.78 10.70 -22.65
CA ALA A 496 -6.69 9.24 -22.56
C ALA A 496 -5.26 8.72 -22.75
N GLN A 497 -4.51 9.27 -23.71
CA GLN A 497 -3.10 8.95 -23.92
C GLN A 497 -2.23 9.35 -22.70
N ASN A 498 -2.50 10.50 -22.10
CA ASN A 498 -1.75 10.94 -20.93
C ASN A 498 -2.03 10.06 -19.71
N GLU A 499 -3.29 9.76 -19.42
CA GLU A 499 -3.71 8.82 -18.37
C GLU A 499 -3.03 7.44 -18.56
N PHE A 500 -3.06 6.92 -19.79
CA PHE A 500 -2.40 5.67 -20.15
C PHE A 500 -0.89 5.70 -19.85
N LYS A 501 -0.20 6.76 -20.28
CA LYS A 501 1.24 6.92 -20.05
C LYS A 501 1.56 7.05 -18.55
N VAL A 502 0.71 7.72 -17.75
CA VAL A 502 0.85 7.80 -16.28
C VAL A 502 0.74 6.42 -15.64
N LEU A 503 -0.29 5.65 -16.00
CA LEU A 503 -0.50 4.29 -15.48
C LEU A 503 0.65 3.35 -15.88
N LEU A 504 1.12 3.41 -17.12
CA LEU A 504 2.26 2.61 -17.61
C LEU A 504 3.56 2.92 -16.84
N GLY A 505 3.76 4.19 -16.46
CA GLY A 505 4.87 4.63 -15.62
C GLY A 505 4.71 4.31 -14.13
N SER A 506 3.53 3.86 -13.68
CA SER A 506 3.31 3.43 -12.29
C SER A 506 3.72 1.96 -12.09
N HIS A 507 3.65 1.45 -10.85
CA HIS A 507 3.77 0.01 -10.58
C HIS A 507 2.41 -0.70 -10.57
N HIS A 508 1.31 -0.01 -10.87
CA HIS A 508 0.01 -0.65 -11.04
C HIS A 508 -0.03 -1.43 -12.35
N THR A 509 -0.52 -2.66 -12.27
CA THR A 509 -0.69 -3.56 -13.40
C THR A 509 -1.96 -3.26 -14.21
N CYS A 510 -2.86 -2.44 -13.66
CA CYS A 510 -4.17 -2.07 -14.23
C CYS A 510 -5.12 -3.27 -14.40
N VAL A 511 -4.85 -4.35 -13.66
CA VAL A 511 -5.67 -5.57 -13.60
C VAL A 511 -6.07 -5.92 -12.17
N GLU A 512 -5.85 -5.02 -11.22
CA GLU A 512 -6.29 -5.17 -9.84
C GLU A 512 -7.82 -5.16 -9.77
N ARG A 513 -8.42 -6.28 -9.35
CA ARG A 513 -9.88 -6.45 -9.26
C ARG A 513 -10.35 -6.32 -7.83
N PHE A 514 -11.25 -5.39 -7.55
CA PHE A 514 -11.97 -5.33 -6.29
C PHE A 514 -13.34 -6.01 -6.40
N LEU A 515 -13.65 -6.88 -5.45
CA LEU A 515 -14.96 -7.51 -5.30
C LEU A 515 -15.54 -7.29 -3.92
N GLU A 516 -16.85 -7.07 -3.90
CA GLU A 516 -17.64 -6.96 -2.68
C GLU A 516 -18.51 -8.19 -2.48
N TRP A 517 -18.47 -8.75 -1.27
CA TRP A 517 -19.28 -9.90 -0.86
C TRP A 517 -20.17 -9.51 0.30
N ARG A 518 -21.43 -9.93 0.24
CA ARG A 518 -22.40 -9.77 1.34
C ARG A 518 -22.90 -11.12 1.81
N ARG A 519 -23.34 -11.18 3.06
CA ARG A 519 -24.12 -12.33 3.55
C ARG A 519 -25.50 -12.35 2.91
N THR A 520 -26.06 -13.54 2.74
CA THR A 520 -27.44 -13.74 2.25
C THR A 520 -28.40 -14.18 3.35
N LYS A 521 -27.86 -14.55 4.53
CA LYS A 521 -28.59 -14.97 5.72
C LYS A 521 -28.00 -14.33 6.97
#